data_AF-A0AAP5WFN6-F1
#
_entry.id   AF-A0AAP5WFN6-F1
#
_cell.length_a   1.000
_cell.length_b   1.000
_cell.length_c   1.000
_cell.angle_alpha   90.00
_cell.angle_beta   90.00
_cell.angle_gamma   90.00
#
_symmetry.space_group_name_H-M   'P 1'
#
loop_
_entity.id
_entity.type
_entity.pdbx_description
1 polymer ?
#
loop_
_entity_poly.entity_id
_entity_poly.type
_entity_poly.pdbx_seq_one_letter_code
_entity_poly.pdbx_strand_id
1 'polypeptide(L)'
;MRYLKIVSWNCNGAFRNKFQYIQKLNADLYIIEECENPEKIIRPEYLNYVKSSAYKCFKGDKKGLLVFSPVATINPVHWNDNRMRYYLPFNFLKHHFLGVWTKDNYIEDLYLYSSFNIQKLKNRYIIGDFNSNVMWDRKHGYRTHSDFNKLVSKVGLGSAYHMQTGDLFGQEKQATFYLYRKPEKPYYIDYAYLPEKSTFNITFGDSSFLQYSDHLPLILNVK
;
A
#
# COMPACT_ATOMS: atom_id res chain seq x y z
N MET A 1 -13.91 2.68 -21.30
CA MET A 1 -12.72 3.16 -20.57
C MET A 1 -12.06 1.98 -19.89
N ARG A 2 -10.74 1.82 -20.05
CA ARG A 2 -9.95 0.74 -19.43
C ARG A 2 -9.83 0.99 -17.92
N TYR A 3 -9.86 -0.07 -17.11
CA TYR A 3 -9.58 0.00 -15.68
C TYR A 3 -8.11 0.34 -15.44
N LEU A 4 -7.83 1.21 -14.47
CA LEU A 4 -6.52 1.44 -13.92
C LEU A 4 -6.15 0.27 -12.99
N LYS A 5 -5.08 -0.46 -13.31
CA LYS A 5 -4.57 -1.56 -12.49
C LYS A 5 -3.43 -1.07 -11.60
N ILE A 6 -3.58 -1.27 -10.29
CA ILE A 6 -2.64 -0.87 -9.26
C ILE A 6 -2.16 -2.14 -8.54
N VAL A 7 -0.87 -2.21 -8.26
CA VAL A 7 -0.27 -3.26 -7.44
C VAL A 7 0.43 -2.64 -6.24
N SER A 8 0.14 -3.13 -5.04
CA SER A 8 0.92 -2.85 -3.83
C SER A 8 1.58 -4.13 -3.33
N TRP A 9 2.84 -4.05 -2.89
CA TRP A 9 3.56 -5.22 -2.40
C TRP A 9 4.76 -4.84 -1.54
N ASN A 10 4.70 -5.18 -0.25
CA ASN A 10 5.88 -5.17 0.60
C ASN A 10 6.85 -6.24 0.08
N CYS A 11 7.94 -5.77 -0.53
CA CYS A 11 8.89 -6.65 -1.19
C CYS A 11 9.89 -7.29 -0.23
N ASN A 12 9.88 -6.92 1.06
CA ASN A 12 10.86 -7.35 2.07
C ASN A 12 12.32 -7.18 1.60
N GLY A 13 12.61 -6.01 1.01
CA GLY A 13 13.93 -5.63 0.48
C GLY A 13 14.42 -6.44 -0.72
N ALA A 14 15.57 -6.04 -1.26
CA ALA A 14 16.21 -6.65 -2.43
C ALA A 14 15.29 -6.72 -3.66
N PHE A 15 14.44 -5.71 -3.85
CA PHE A 15 13.51 -5.54 -4.97
C PHE A 15 14.21 -5.63 -6.34
N ARG A 16 15.48 -5.24 -6.45
CA ARG A 16 16.28 -5.41 -7.69
C ARG A 16 16.36 -6.85 -8.19
N ASN A 17 16.13 -7.84 -7.32
CA ASN A 17 16.10 -9.26 -7.67
C ASN A 17 14.67 -9.79 -7.89
N LYS A 18 13.65 -8.97 -7.60
CA LYS A 18 12.24 -9.38 -7.53
C LYS A 18 11.35 -8.68 -8.57
N PHE A 19 11.83 -7.60 -9.17
CA PHE A 19 11.10 -6.81 -10.17
C PHE A 19 10.44 -7.65 -11.27
N GLN A 20 11.17 -8.62 -11.84
CA GLN A 20 10.65 -9.49 -12.91
C GLN A 20 9.40 -10.29 -12.53
N TYR A 21 9.15 -10.53 -11.24
CA TYR A 21 7.97 -11.26 -10.78
C TYR A 21 6.77 -10.32 -10.62
N ILE A 22 6.99 -9.11 -10.08
CA ILE A 22 5.91 -8.13 -9.93
C ILE A 22 5.49 -7.56 -11.29
N GLN A 23 6.45 -7.39 -12.22
CA GLN A 23 6.21 -6.90 -13.57
C GLN A 23 5.22 -7.78 -14.35
N LYS A 24 5.19 -9.09 -14.10
CA LYS A 24 4.25 -10.04 -14.74
C LYS A 24 2.79 -9.73 -14.41
N LEU A 25 2.53 -9.01 -13.31
CA LEU A 25 1.18 -8.55 -12.98
C LEU A 25 0.71 -7.42 -13.92
N ASN A 26 1.59 -6.83 -14.73
CA ASN A 26 1.27 -5.87 -15.79
C ASN A 26 0.35 -4.73 -15.32
N ALA A 27 0.70 -4.12 -14.19
CA ALA A 27 -0.02 -3.00 -13.60
C ALA A 27 0.41 -1.66 -14.23
N ASP A 28 -0.49 -0.69 -14.14
CA ASP A 28 -0.25 0.69 -14.58
C ASP A 28 0.46 1.51 -13.48
N LEU A 29 0.28 1.14 -12.21
CA LEU A 29 0.92 1.76 -11.05
C LEU A 29 1.37 0.69 -10.06
N TYR A 30 2.58 0.82 -9.55
CA TYR A 30 3.15 -0.03 -8.52
C TYR A 30 3.51 0.80 -7.28
N ILE A 31 3.15 0.30 -6.10
CA ILE A 31 3.49 0.84 -4.78
C ILE A 31 4.27 -0.28 -4.07
N ILE A 32 5.56 -0.07 -3.82
CA ILE A 32 6.46 -1.09 -3.30
C ILE A 32 7.01 -0.62 -1.96
N GLU A 33 6.53 -1.25 -0.90
CA GLU A 33 6.97 -1.08 0.47
C GLU A 33 8.27 -1.87 0.71
N GLU A 34 9.05 -1.46 1.72
CA GLU A 34 10.35 -2.05 2.05
C GLU A 34 11.38 -2.12 0.90
N CYS A 35 11.21 -1.32 -0.15
CA CYS A 35 12.10 -1.28 -1.29
C CYS A 35 13.46 -0.69 -0.90
N GLU A 36 14.58 -1.27 -1.35
CA GLU A 36 15.87 -0.55 -1.30
C GLU A 36 15.82 0.72 -2.16
N ASN A 37 16.82 1.60 -1.99
CA ASN A 37 16.98 2.75 -2.88
C ASN A 37 16.95 2.31 -4.37
N PRO A 38 15.99 2.81 -5.17
CA PRO A 38 15.82 2.42 -6.57
C PRO A 38 17.02 2.76 -7.47
N GLU A 39 17.90 3.69 -7.07
CA GLU A 39 19.16 3.98 -7.77
C GLU A 39 20.08 2.74 -7.84
N LYS A 40 19.88 1.76 -6.95
CA LYS A 40 20.61 0.48 -6.97
C LYS A 40 20.06 -0.51 -8.00
N ILE A 41 18.92 -0.20 -8.64
CA ILE A 41 18.26 -1.05 -9.63
C ILE A 41 18.76 -0.66 -11.02
N ILE A 42 19.98 -1.09 -11.36
CA ILE A 42 20.64 -0.76 -12.64
C ILE A 42 20.30 -1.73 -13.78
N ARG A 43 19.28 -2.58 -13.59
CA ARG A 43 18.88 -3.60 -14.57
C ARG A 43 18.16 -2.95 -15.76
N PRO A 44 18.58 -3.17 -17.02
CA PRO A 44 17.94 -2.58 -18.19
C PRO A 44 16.44 -2.87 -18.28
N GLU A 45 16.00 -4.05 -17.82
CA GLU A 45 14.58 -4.43 -17.82
C GLU A 45 13.74 -3.49 -16.94
N TYR A 46 14.30 -3.04 -15.81
CA TYR A 46 13.65 -2.07 -14.93
C TYR A 46 13.72 -0.66 -15.53
N LEU A 47 14.93 -0.22 -15.92
CA LEU A 47 15.17 1.14 -16.42
C LEU A 47 14.36 1.44 -17.69
N ASN A 48 14.21 0.47 -18.59
CA ASN A 48 13.42 0.62 -19.82
C ASN A 48 11.91 0.51 -19.57
N TYR A 49 11.49 -0.17 -18.51
CA TYR A 49 10.08 -0.34 -18.19
C TYR A 49 9.52 0.84 -17.40
N VAL A 50 10.30 1.42 -16.49
CA VAL A 50 9.83 2.50 -15.61
C VAL A 50 9.90 3.85 -16.32
N LYS A 51 8.71 4.42 -16.57
CA LYS A 51 8.57 5.76 -17.14
C LYS A 51 8.68 6.86 -16.08
N SER A 52 8.16 6.61 -14.89
CA SER A 52 8.19 7.57 -13.79
C SER A 52 8.22 6.85 -12.46
N SER A 53 8.95 7.42 -11.50
CA SER A 53 8.99 6.91 -10.12
C SER A 53 9.12 8.04 -9.12
N ALA A 54 8.72 7.77 -7.89
CA ALA A 54 9.02 8.58 -6.73
C ALA A 54 9.37 7.66 -5.56
N TYR A 55 10.33 8.07 -4.74
CA TYR A 55 10.84 7.25 -3.66
C TYR A 55 10.92 8.06 -2.37
N LYS A 56 10.34 7.53 -1.30
CA LYS A 56 10.38 8.13 0.03
C LYS A 56 11.25 7.28 0.95
N CYS A 57 12.34 7.86 1.43
CA CYS A 57 13.27 7.27 2.38
C CYS A 57 13.79 8.34 3.33
N PHE A 58 14.21 7.94 4.53
CA PHE A 58 14.77 8.85 5.52
C PHE A 58 16.24 8.51 5.77
N LYS A 59 17.00 9.50 6.25
CA LYS A 59 18.43 9.36 6.51
C LYS A 59 18.69 8.22 7.50
N GLY A 60 19.58 7.30 7.11
CA GLY A 60 19.95 6.12 7.92
C GLY A 60 19.13 4.87 7.62
N ASP A 61 17.98 4.99 6.95
CA ASP A 61 17.20 3.82 6.55
C ASP A 61 17.79 3.16 5.30
N LYS A 62 17.71 1.83 5.26
CA LYS A 62 18.14 1.02 4.11
C LYS A 62 17.00 0.71 3.12
N LYS A 63 15.77 0.93 3.56
CA LYS A 63 14.52 0.61 2.87
C LYS A 63 13.59 1.82 2.90
N GLY A 64 12.71 1.91 1.92
CA GLY A 64 11.72 2.97 1.79
C GLY A 64 10.50 2.55 0.99
N LEU A 65 9.70 3.56 0.65
CA LEU A 65 8.47 3.42 -0.12
C LEU A 65 8.72 3.91 -1.55
N LEU A 66 8.73 3.00 -2.50
CA LEU A 66 8.85 3.28 -3.92
C LEU A 66 7.46 3.29 -4.55
N VAL A 67 7.17 4.29 -5.39
CA VAL A 67 6.05 4.23 -6.33
C VAL A 67 6.62 4.37 -7.74
N PHE A 68 6.18 3.52 -8.67
CA PHE A 68 6.62 3.60 -10.05
C PHE A 68 5.51 3.25 -11.04
N SER A 69 5.63 3.74 -12.26
CA SER A 69 4.68 3.48 -13.33
C SER A 69 5.40 3.33 -14.67
N PRO A 70 4.98 2.36 -15.52
CA PRO A 70 5.40 2.27 -16.91
C PRO A 70 4.57 3.15 -17.85
N VAL A 71 3.38 3.63 -17.46
CA VAL A 71 2.43 4.24 -18.39
C VAL A 71 2.37 5.76 -18.32
N ALA A 72 2.53 6.36 -17.14
CA ALA A 72 2.36 7.80 -16.95
C ALA A 72 3.25 8.39 -15.85
N THR A 73 3.28 9.72 -15.78
CA THR A 73 4.04 10.46 -14.78
C THR A 73 3.38 10.38 -13.41
N ILE A 74 4.18 10.12 -12.39
CA ILE A 74 3.82 10.23 -10.98
C ILE A 74 4.19 11.63 -10.51
N ASN A 75 3.25 12.33 -9.88
CA ASN A 75 3.46 13.68 -9.36
C ASN A 75 3.36 13.66 -7.83
N PRO A 76 4.47 13.55 -7.08
CA PRO A 76 4.47 13.64 -5.63
C PRO A 76 3.86 14.95 -5.14
N VAL A 77 3.11 14.88 -4.04
CA VAL A 77 2.50 16.04 -3.39
C VAL A 77 3.13 16.21 -2.02
N HIS A 78 3.51 17.43 -1.65
CA HIS A 78 4.09 17.71 -0.35
C HIS A 78 3.01 17.92 0.71
N TRP A 79 2.96 17.03 1.70
CA TRP A 79 2.23 17.23 2.95
C TRP A 79 3.25 17.30 4.08
N ASN A 80 2.95 18.11 5.11
CA ASN A 80 3.74 18.08 6.33
C ASN A 80 3.72 16.64 6.88
N ASP A 81 4.90 16.03 6.99
CA ASP A 81 5.04 14.67 7.48
C ASP A 81 4.83 14.58 8.99
N ASN A 82 4.94 15.71 9.71
CA ASN A 82 4.88 15.78 11.17
C ASN A 82 5.80 14.73 11.82
N ARG A 83 6.96 14.48 11.20
CA ARG A 83 7.95 13.46 11.58
C ARG A 83 7.48 12.01 11.47
N MET A 84 6.29 11.75 10.93
CA MET A 84 5.80 10.41 10.63
C MET A 84 6.35 9.93 9.29
N ARG A 85 6.95 8.75 9.28
CA ARG A 85 7.71 8.26 8.13
C ARG A 85 6.86 7.44 7.17
N TYR A 86 7.29 7.42 5.91
CA TYR A 86 6.81 6.56 4.83
C TYR A 86 5.32 6.67 4.41
N TYR A 87 4.78 7.88 4.54
CA TYR A 87 3.53 8.28 3.90
C TYR A 87 3.83 9.14 2.67
N LEU A 88 3.49 8.66 1.48
CA LEU A 88 3.78 9.33 0.21
C LEU A 88 2.49 9.72 -0.51
N PRO A 89 2.03 10.98 -0.40
CA PRO A 89 0.93 11.46 -1.21
C PRO A 89 1.42 11.78 -2.62
N PHE A 90 0.67 11.37 -3.64
CA PHE A 90 0.98 11.67 -5.04
C PHE A 90 -0.29 11.68 -5.89
N ASN A 91 -0.18 12.28 -7.07
CA ASN A 91 -1.21 12.24 -8.10
C ASN A 91 -0.70 11.36 -9.26
N PHE A 92 -1.60 10.56 -9.82
CA PHE A 92 -1.31 9.71 -10.96
C PHE A 92 -2.55 9.62 -11.86
N LEU A 93 -2.40 10.02 -13.12
CA LEU A 93 -3.52 10.28 -14.03
C LEU A 93 -4.55 11.22 -13.38
N LYS A 94 -5.84 10.85 -13.40
CA LYS A 94 -6.94 11.60 -12.77
C LYS A 94 -7.14 11.33 -11.28
N HIS A 95 -6.32 10.46 -10.67
CA HIS A 95 -6.53 9.95 -9.32
C HIS A 95 -5.51 10.47 -8.32
N HIS A 96 -5.92 10.52 -7.05
CA HIS A 96 -5.12 10.94 -5.92
C HIS A 96 -4.79 9.74 -5.04
N PHE A 97 -3.53 9.59 -4.66
CA PHE A 97 -3.04 8.45 -3.88
C PHE A 97 -2.33 8.89 -2.61
N LEU A 98 -2.33 8.00 -1.62
CA LEU A 98 -1.44 7.98 -0.48
C LEU A 98 -0.86 6.57 -0.41
N GLY A 99 0.41 6.43 -0.79
CA GLY A 99 1.17 5.20 -0.54
C GLY A 99 1.54 5.13 0.94
N VAL A 100 1.41 3.95 1.53
CA VAL A 100 1.57 3.73 2.96
C VAL A 100 2.56 2.59 3.22
N TRP A 101 3.53 2.84 4.09
CA TRP A 101 4.25 1.78 4.79
C TRP A 101 4.41 2.18 6.25
N THR A 102 3.57 1.61 7.11
CA THR A 102 3.62 1.87 8.55
C THR A 102 4.71 1.01 9.19
N LYS A 103 5.59 1.62 10.00
CA LYS A 103 6.76 0.92 10.56
C LYS A 103 7.09 1.35 11.99
N ASP A 104 6.96 2.63 12.30
CA ASP A 104 7.45 3.21 13.55
C ASP A 104 6.44 3.02 14.68
N ASN A 105 5.41 3.87 14.75
CA ASN A 105 4.31 3.69 15.69
C ASN A 105 3.09 3.09 14.97
N TYR A 106 3.32 2.15 14.05
CA TYR A 106 2.29 1.34 13.39
C TYR A 106 1.03 2.14 12.98
N ILE A 107 -0.13 1.73 13.51
CA ILE A 107 -1.44 2.30 13.17
C ILE A 107 -1.66 3.67 13.79
N GLU A 108 -0.99 3.98 14.90
CA GLU A 108 -1.09 5.26 15.59
C GLU A 108 -0.57 6.41 14.72
N ASP A 109 0.54 6.20 14.01
CA ASP A 109 1.08 7.17 13.06
C ASP A 109 0.15 7.34 11.85
N LEU A 110 -0.39 6.25 11.30
CA LEU A 110 -1.31 6.34 10.17
C LEU A 110 -2.59 7.08 10.55
N TYR A 111 -3.12 6.81 11.74
CA TYR A 111 -4.26 7.54 12.30
C TYR A 111 -3.96 9.03 12.42
N LEU A 112 -2.85 9.41 13.05
CA LEU A 112 -2.48 10.82 13.25
C LEU A 112 -2.24 11.54 11.92
N TYR A 113 -1.44 10.93 11.04
CA TYR A 113 -1.14 11.47 9.72
C TYR A 113 -2.41 11.73 8.92
N SER A 114 -3.35 10.77 8.98
CA SER A 114 -4.66 10.87 8.33
C SER A 114 -5.54 11.93 8.98
N SER A 115 -5.53 12.04 10.30
CA SER A 115 -6.31 13.02 11.06
C SER A 115 -5.86 14.46 10.73
N PHE A 116 -4.55 14.72 10.69
CA PHE A 116 -4.02 16.04 10.33
C PHE A 116 -4.30 16.43 8.87
N ASN A 117 -4.55 15.44 7.99
CA ASN A 117 -4.78 15.64 6.57
C ASN A 117 -6.18 15.25 6.12
N ILE A 118 -7.15 15.14 7.03
CA ILE A 118 -8.45 14.50 6.76
C ILE A 118 -9.18 15.07 5.54
N GLN A 119 -9.16 16.39 5.35
CA GLN A 119 -9.80 17.02 4.18
C GLN A 119 -9.11 16.64 2.85
N LYS A 120 -7.80 16.40 2.88
CA LYS A 120 -7.00 15.99 1.71
C LYS A 120 -7.18 14.51 1.36
N LEU A 121 -7.82 13.73 2.23
CA LEU A 121 -8.17 12.32 2.00
C LEU A 121 -9.46 12.14 1.20
N LYS A 122 -10.31 13.17 1.09
CA LYS A 122 -11.50 13.10 0.23
C LYS A 122 -11.11 12.69 -1.20
N ASN A 123 -11.83 11.72 -1.75
CA ASN A 123 -11.59 11.17 -3.10
C ASN A 123 -10.16 10.61 -3.32
N ARG A 124 -9.47 10.17 -2.26
CA ARG A 124 -8.11 9.62 -2.31
C ARG A 124 -8.09 8.11 -2.10
N TYR A 125 -7.19 7.43 -2.80
CA TYR A 125 -6.84 6.04 -2.57
C TYR A 125 -5.71 5.96 -1.53
N ILE A 126 -5.87 5.17 -0.47
CA ILE A 126 -4.83 4.93 0.54
C ILE A 126 -4.44 3.45 0.44
N ILE A 127 -3.21 3.16 0.03
CA ILE A 127 -2.83 1.79 -0.33
C ILE A 127 -1.44 1.49 0.23
N GLY A 128 -1.31 0.33 0.87
CA GLY A 128 -0.02 -0.25 1.22
C GLY A 128 -0.04 -1.13 2.46
N ASP A 129 1.13 -1.29 3.08
CA ASP A 129 1.33 -2.09 4.29
C ASP A 129 1.02 -1.27 5.55
N PHE A 130 -0.09 -1.63 6.21
CA PHE A 130 -0.59 -0.94 7.39
C PHE A 130 -0.06 -1.56 8.69
N ASN A 131 0.70 -2.66 8.64
CA ASN A 131 1.22 -3.41 9.80
C ASN A 131 0.22 -3.46 10.98
N SER A 132 -1.05 -3.63 10.66
CA SER A 132 -2.15 -3.46 11.61
C SER A 132 -3.39 -4.17 11.10
N ASN A 133 -4.22 -4.62 12.03
CA ASN A 133 -5.49 -5.27 11.79
C ASN A 133 -6.37 -5.07 13.04
N VAL A 134 -7.69 -5.01 12.87
CA VAL A 134 -8.66 -4.84 13.98
C VAL A 134 -8.54 -5.93 15.05
N MET A 135 -8.09 -7.14 14.71
CA MET A 135 -7.84 -8.21 15.67
C MET A 135 -6.83 -7.82 16.77
N TRP A 136 -5.98 -6.83 16.52
CA TRP A 136 -5.00 -6.31 17.48
C TRP A 136 -5.44 -5.06 18.21
N ASP A 137 -6.64 -4.52 17.98
CA ASP A 137 -7.12 -3.30 18.63
C ASP A 137 -7.01 -3.37 20.16
N ARG A 138 -7.22 -4.54 20.77
CA ARG A 138 -7.08 -4.75 22.23
C ARG A 138 -5.65 -4.58 22.76
N LYS A 139 -4.64 -4.65 21.89
CA LYS A 139 -3.22 -4.47 22.22
C LYS A 139 -2.77 -3.02 22.06
N HIS A 140 -3.59 -2.18 21.44
CA HIS A 140 -3.34 -0.76 21.28
C HIS A 140 -4.19 0.04 22.28
N GLY A 141 -3.69 1.21 22.66
CA GLY A 141 -4.41 2.13 23.56
C GLY A 141 -5.44 2.96 22.78
N TYR A 142 -5.28 4.28 22.82
CA TYR A 142 -6.07 5.21 22.02
C TYR A 142 -5.45 5.31 20.61
N ARG A 143 -6.27 5.25 19.54
CA ARG A 143 -5.89 5.22 18.10
C ARG A 143 -5.60 3.83 17.55
N THR A 144 -6.67 3.08 17.37
CA THR A 144 -6.68 1.70 16.87
C THR A 144 -6.94 1.63 15.36
N HIS A 145 -6.91 0.42 14.77
CA HIS A 145 -7.31 0.22 13.38
C HIS A 145 -8.81 0.53 13.20
N SER A 146 -9.65 0.17 14.18
CA SER A 146 -11.06 0.57 14.17
C SER A 146 -11.24 2.09 14.21
N ASP A 147 -10.39 2.83 14.91
CA ASP A 147 -10.47 4.29 14.93
C ASP A 147 -10.03 4.91 13.61
N PHE A 148 -9.03 4.32 12.94
CA PHE A 148 -8.67 4.68 11.57
C PHE A 148 -9.85 4.45 10.62
N ASN A 149 -10.52 3.29 10.69
CA ASN A 149 -11.72 2.98 9.90
C ASN A 149 -12.80 4.05 10.07
N LYS A 150 -13.13 4.40 11.32
CA LYS A 150 -14.10 5.46 11.65
C LYS A 150 -13.67 6.84 11.17
N LEU A 151 -12.36 7.11 11.14
CA LEU A 151 -11.82 8.40 10.70
C LEU A 151 -12.00 8.57 9.20
N VAL A 152 -11.59 7.58 8.40
CA VAL A 152 -11.62 7.67 6.94
C VAL A 152 -13.04 7.53 6.36
N SER A 153 -13.95 6.84 7.05
CA SER A 153 -15.36 6.77 6.64
C SER A 153 -16.07 8.13 6.72
N LYS A 154 -15.65 9.02 7.64
CA LYS A 154 -16.18 10.41 7.72
C LYS A 154 -15.91 11.24 6.46
N VAL A 155 -14.97 10.82 5.62
CA VAL A 155 -14.68 11.45 4.32
C VAL A 155 -15.05 10.56 3.13
N GLY A 156 -15.87 9.53 3.36
CA GLY A 156 -16.43 8.66 2.34
C GLY A 156 -15.45 7.63 1.76
N LEU A 157 -14.45 7.22 2.55
CA LEU A 157 -13.53 6.15 2.17
C LEU A 157 -13.85 4.87 2.94
N GLY A 158 -13.80 3.73 2.23
CA GLY A 158 -13.95 2.40 2.81
C GLY A 158 -12.84 1.45 2.35
N SER A 159 -12.63 0.36 3.08
CA SER A 159 -11.69 -0.70 2.69
C SER A 159 -12.24 -1.49 1.51
N ALA A 160 -11.48 -1.57 0.40
CA ALA A 160 -11.84 -2.28 -0.82
C ALA A 160 -12.26 -3.73 -0.54
N TYR A 161 -11.44 -4.44 0.25
CA TYR A 161 -11.66 -5.84 0.55
C TYR A 161 -12.97 -6.06 1.30
N HIS A 162 -13.21 -5.28 2.35
CA HIS A 162 -14.39 -5.40 3.20
C HIS A 162 -15.66 -5.02 2.44
N MET A 163 -15.61 -3.96 1.63
CA MET A 163 -16.72 -3.59 0.75
C MET A 163 -17.03 -4.67 -0.29
N GLN A 164 -16.00 -5.33 -0.85
CA GLN A 164 -16.19 -6.36 -1.88
C GLN A 164 -16.67 -7.70 -1.30
N THR A 165 -16.20 -8.10 -0.13
CA THR A 165 -16.44 -9.44 0.44
C THR A 165 -17.58 -9.47 1.46
N GLY A 166 -17.87 -8.35 2.11
CA GLY A 166 -18.77 -8.31 3.27
C GLY A 166 -18.18 -8.95 4.52
N ASP A 167 -16.91 -9.34 4.52
CA ASP A 167 -16.23 -9.83 5.73
C ASP A 167 -16.20 -8.71 6.79
N LEU A 168 -16.23 -9.09 8.06
CA LEU A 168 -16.05 -8.17 9.17
C LEU A 168 -14.56 -7.86 9.35
N PHE A 169 -14.24 -6.61 9.70
CA PHE A 169 -12.87 -6.25 10.05
C PHE A 169 -12.35 -7.09 11.22
N GLY A 170 -11.13 -7.60 11.09
CA GLY A 170 -10.53 -8.53 12.05
C GLY A 170 -11.02 -9.98 11.94
N GLN A 171 -11.85 -10.28 10.93
CA GLN A 171 -12.30 -11.64 10.57
C GLN A 171 -12.07 -11.90 9.08
N GLU A 172 -11.06 -11.25 8.49
CA GLU A 172 -10.73 -11.40 7.08
C GLU A 172 -10.32 -12.85 6.78
N LYS A 173 -10.96 -13.45 5.76
CA LYS A 173 -10.63 -14.82 5.31
C LYS A 173 -9.37 -14.85 4.44
N GLN A 174 -9.12 -13.77 3.71
CA GLN A 174 -7.90 -13.59 2.93
C GLN A 174 -6.76 -13.15 3.84
N ALA A 175 -5.56 -13.69 3.61
CA ALA A 175 -4.33 -13.18 4.19
C ALA A 175 -3.49 -12.43 3.14
N THR A 176 -2.75 -11.43 3.56
CA THR A 176 -1.81 -10.68 2.73
C THR A 176 -0.37 -10.81 3.22
N PHE A 177 -0.18 -11.23 4.47
CA PHE A 177 1.11 -11.46 5.11
C PHE A 177 1.16 -12.83 5.80
N TYR A 178 2.32 -13.48 5.75
CA TYR A 178 2.57 -14.76 6.37
C TYR A 178 3.86 -14.68 7.17
N LEU A 179 3.76 -14.69 8.50
CA LEU A 179 4.92 -14.45 9.37
C LEU A 179 6.00 -15.52 9.13
N TYR A 180 7.21 -15.08 8.74
CA TYR A 180 8.31 -15.95 8.29
C TYR A 180 8.00 -16.79 7.05
N ARG A 181 7.08 -16.32 6.18
CA ARG A 181 6.59 -17.01 4.98
C ARG A 181 5.88 -18.34 5.28
N LYS A 182 5.36 -18.48 6.50
CA LYS A 182 4.71 -19.70 7.00
C LYS A 182 3.20 -19.64 6.75
N PRO A 183 2.63 -20.53 5.91
CA PRO A 183 1.19 -20.58 5.62
C PRO A 183 0.32 -20.69 6.87
N GLU A 184 0.83 -21.31 7.93
CA GLU A 184 0.14 -21.49 9.21
C GLU A 184 0.14 -20.24 10.12
N LYS A 185 0.80 -19.14 9.69
CA LYS A 185 0.80 -17.85 10.40
C LYS A 185 0.30 -16.68 9.54
N PRO A 186 -0.94 -16.76 9.01
CA PRO A 186 -1.51 -15.77 8.11
C PRO A 186 -2.06 -14.53 8.84
N TYR A 187 -1.96 -13.37 8.21
CA TYR A 187 -2.58 -12.12 8.64
C TYR A 187 -3.00 -11.26 7.43
N TYR A 188 -3.98 -10.39 7.63
CA TYR A 188 -4.39 -9.37 6.66
C TYR A 188 -3.91 -8.00 7.13
N ILE A 189 -2.83 -7.47 6.54
CA ILE A 189 -2.20 -6.20 6.94
C ILE A 189 -1.91 -5.23 5.77
N ASP A 190 -1.98 -5.70 4.53
CA ASP A 190 -1.93 -4.86 3.34
C ASP A 190 -3.34 -4.44 2.91
N TYR A 191 -3.63 -3.13 2.88
CA TYR A 191 -4.96 -2.58 2.65
C TYR A 191 -5.00 -1.66 1.43
N ALA A 192 -6.19 -1.54 0.85
CA ALA A 192 -6.56 -0.45 -0.05
C ALA A 192 -7.87 0.19 0.44
N TYR A 193 -7.83 1.48 0.79
CA TYR A 193 -9.00 2.31 1.04
C TYR A 193 -9.25 3.22 -0.15
N LEU A 194 -10.51 3.41 -0.52
CA LEU A 194 -10.91 4.18 -1.69
C LEU A 194 -12.33 4.75 -1.50
N PRO A 195 -12.77 5.69 -2.34
CA PRO A 195 -14.12 6.23 -2.27
C PRO A 195 -15.17 5.13 -2.38
N GLU A 196 -16.13 5.09 -1.47
CA GLU A 196 -17.13 4.01 -1.34
C GLU A 196 -17.96 3.79 -2.62
N LYS A 197 -18.12 4.83 -3.44
CA LYS A 197 -18.86 4.78 -4.71
C LYS A 197 -18.02 4.34 -5.92
N SER A 198 -16.76 3.97 -5.71
CA SER A 198 -15.86 3.53 -6.79
C SER A 198 -16.35 2.22 -7.41
N THR A 199 -16.22 2.06 -8.73
CA THR A 199 -16.31 0.75 -9.37
C THR A 199 -14.93 0.12 -9.38
N PHE A 200 -14.75 -1.00 -8.66
CA PHE A 200 -13.46 -1.62 -8.50
C PHE A 200 -13.54 -3.15 -8.40
N ASN A 201 -12.38 -3.79 -8.49
CA ASN A 201 -12.17 -5.18 -8.10
C ASN A 201 -10.81 -5.32 -7.42
N ILE A 202 -10.78 -5.97 -6.25
CA ILE A 202 -9.56 -6.28 -5.51
C ILE A 202 -9.31 -7.79 -5.49
N THR A 203 -8.06 -8.17 -5.75
CA THR A 203 -7.56 -9.55 -5.76
C THR A 203 -6.14 -9.56 -5.18
N PHE A 204 -5.57 -10.76 -4.99
CA PHE A 204 -4.26 -10.95 -4.37
C PHE A 204 -3.43 -11.94 -5.19
N GLY A 205 -2.11 -11.79 -5.14
CA GLY A 205 -1.19 -12.79 -5.71
C GLY A 205 -1.30 -14.13 -4.99
N ASP A 206 -0.93 -15.21 -5.66
CA ASP A 206 -0.94 -16.56 -5.08
C ASP A 206 0.27 -16.83 -4.17
N SER A 207 0.25 -17.97 -3.48
CA SER A 207 1.28 -18.38 -2.51
C SER A 207 2.67 -18.56 -3.12
N SER A 208 2.84 -18.60 -4.45
CA SER A 208 4.17 -18.64 -5.07
C SER A 208 4.98 -17.39 -4.77
N PHE A 209 4.34 -16.27 -4.41
CA PHE A 209 5.04 -15.06 -3.97
C PHE A 209 5.76 -15.22 -2.62
N LEU A 210 5.40 -16.24 -1.81
CA LEU A 210 6.03 -16.51 -0.52
C LEU A 210 7.51 -16.90 -0.62
N GLN A 211 7.97 -17.33 -1.80
CA GLN A 211 9.39 -17.55 -2.03
C GLN A 211 10.20 -16.23 -2.10
N TYR A 212 9.54 -15.11 -2.41
CA TYR A 212 10.18 -13.80 -2.63
C TYR A 212 9.95 -12.82 -1.47
N SER A 213 8.77 -12.83 -0.85
CA SER A 213 8.40 -11.98 0.29
C SER A 213 7.48 -12.77 1.23
N ASP A 214 7.38 -12.37 2.48
CA ASP A 214 6.32 -12.80 3.39
C ASP A 214 4.96 -12.19 3.07
N HIS A 215 4.90 -11.23 2.14
CA HIS A 215 3.66 -10.63 1.66
C HIS A 215 3.23 -11.17 0.29
N LEU A 216 1.92 -11.23 0.07
CA LEU A 216 1.29 -11.42 -1.22
C LEU A 216 0.99 -10.04 -1.85
N PRO A 217 1.20 -9.86 -3.17
CA PRO A 217 0.80 -8.63 -3.84
C PRO A 217 -0.70 -8.36 -3.72
N LEU A 218 -1.08 -7.15 -3.34
CA LEU A 218 -2.44 -6.63 -3.45
C LEU A 218 -2.63 -6.08 -4.86
N ILE A 219 -3.69 -6.50 -5.55
CA ILE A 219 -4.00 -6.09 -6.93
C ILE A 219 -5.37 -5.42 -6.95
N LEU A 220 -5.41 -4.12 -7.27
CA LEU A 220 -6.62 -3.33 -7.32
C LEU A 220 -6.87 -2.81 -8.75
N ASN A 221 -8.04 -3.12 -9.31
CA ASN A 221 -8.51 -2.57 -10.58
C ASN A 221 -9.60 -1.53 -10.30
N VAL A 222 -9.47 -0.31 -10.83
CA VAL A 222 -10.41 0.80 -10.60
C VAL A 222 -10.81 1.48 -11.91
N LYS A 223 -12.05 1.98 -12.02
CA LYS A 223 -12.58 2.60 -13.25
C LYS A 223 -12.37 4.14 -13.31
#